data_AF-A0A3C2E784-F1
#
_entry.id   AF-A0A3C2E784-F1
#
_cell.length_a   1.000
_cell.length_b   1.000
_cell.length_c   1.000
_cell.angle_alpha   90.00
_cell.angle_beta   90.00
_cell.angle_gamma   90.00
#
_symmetry.space_group_name_H-M   'P 1'
#
loop_
_entity.id
_entity.type
_entity.pdbx_description
1 polymer ?
#
loop_
_entity_poly.entity_id
_entity_poly.type
_entity_poly.pdbx_seq_one_letter_code
_entity_poly.pdbx_strand_id
1 'polypeptide(L)'
;MSGQIYASDIELGGYYLPASDVSVGDVYLDHISLGMAWEFEEFLAGGEETFPPVSLHFEDRSSPTGVGELGNTYYEVTHWFQPENFLVTGSALSFSGTHELLGDIRFEGSFDAGQVAAMQNGDPHLAETALTGTMHIGEAVFEDVHFQGWLGD
;
A
#
# COMPACT_ATOMS: atom_id res chain seq x y z
N MET A 1 10.83 12.41 7.49
CA MET A 1 10.80 11.47 8.63
C MET A 1 12.00 10.55 8.48
N SER A 2 12.67 10.12 9.54
CA SER A 2 13.78 9.15 9.45
C SER A 2 13.51 7.98 10.39
N GLY A 3 13.56 6.76 9.88
CA GLY A 3 13.33 5.52 10.62
C GLY A 3 12.07 4.76 10.20
N GLN A 4 11.92 3.58 10.80
CA GLN A 4 10.82 2.65 10.62
C GLN A 4 10.10 2.51 11.96
N ILE A 5 8.83 2.93 12.01
CA ILE A 5 8.05 3.01 13.25
C ILE A 5 6.69 2.34 13.04
N TYR A 6 6.37 1.39 13.91
CA TYR A 6 5.04 0.80 14.04
C TYR A 6 4.52 1.03 15.45
N ALA A 7 3.37 1.69 15.57
CA ALA A 7 2.72 2.03 16.83
C ALA A 7 1.20 2.11 16.64
N SER A 8 0.59 0.98 16.27
CA SER A 8 -0.86 0.85 16.14
C SER A 8 -1.44 0.01 17.29
N ASP A 9 -2.61 0.42 17.78
CA ASP A 9 -3.45 -0.32 18.72
C ASP A 9 -4.61 -1.07 18.03
N ILE A 10 -4.72 -0.93 16.70
CA ILE A 10 -5.68 -1.63 15.84
C ILE A 10 -4.94 -2.44 14.76
N GLU A 11 -5.59 -3.51 14.27
CA GLU A 11 -5.06 -4.29 13.14
C GLU A 11 -5.28 -3.53 11.82
N LEU A 12 -4.18 -3.28 11.11
CA LEU A 12 -4.12 -2.51 9.87
C LEU A 12 -3.75 -3.38 8.66
N GLY A 13 -3.38 -4.65 8.88
CA GLY A 13 -2.92 -5.55 7.84
C GLY A 13 -3.97 -5.76 6.73
N GLY A 14 -3.50 -5.80 5.49
CA GLY A 14 -4.34 -5.92 4.30
C GLY A 14 -3.82 -5.09 3.12
N TYR A 15 -4.65 -5.03 2.09
CA TYR A 15 -4.41 -4.31 0.85
C TYR A 15 -5.26 -3.03 0.81
N TYR A 16 -4.64 -1.94 0.38
CA TYR A 16 -5.27 -0.64 0.19
C TYR A 16 -5.21 -0.31 -1.30
N LEU A 17 -6.35 -0.45 -1.97
CA LEU A 17 -6.52 -0.34 -3.41
C LEU A 17 -6.93 1.11 -3.78
N PRO A 18 -6.21 1.83 -4.65
CA PRO A 18 -6.56 3.19 -4.98
C PRO A 18 -7.87 3.24 -5.78
N ALA A 19 -8.80 4.10 -5.37
CA ALA A 19 -10.10 4.29 -6.04
C ALA A 19 -9.99 5.08 -7.36
N SER A 20 -8.84 5.71 -7.60
CA SER A 20 -8.50 6.45 -8.81
C SER A 20 -7.06 6.13 -9.23
N ASP A 21 -6.79 6.17 -10.52
CA ASP A 21 -5.44 5.91 -11.03
C ASP A 21 -4.38 6.83 -10.40
N VAL A 22 -3.32 6.23 -9.86
CA VAL A 22 -2.09 6.88 -9.42
C VAL A 22 -0.96 6.33 -10.29
N SER A 23 -0.40 7.14 -11.20
CA SER A 23 0.51 6.61 -12.22
C SER A 23 1.57 7.59 -12.72
N VAL A 24 2.70 7.05 -13.17
CA VAL A 24 3.72 7.79 -13.91
C VAL A 24 3.93 7.09 -15.26
N GLY A 25 3.46 7.72 -16.33
CA GLY A 25 3.40 7.08 -17.65
C GLY A 25 2.46 5.87 -17.62
N ASP A 26 2.94 4.72 -18.09
CA ASP A 26 2.19 3.47 -18.13
C ASP A 26 2.32 2.63 -16.83
N VAL A 27 3.04 3.13 -15.81
CA VAL A 27 3.21 2.44 -14.53
C VAL A 27 2.19 2.94 -13.53
N TYR A 28 1.24 2.08 -13.14
CA TYR A 28 0.12 2.40 -12.25
C TYR A 28 0.30 1.73 -10.90
N LEU A 29 -0.02 2.44 -9.82
CA LEU A 29 -0.15 1.86 -8.49
C LEU A 29 -1.33 0.89 -8.49
N ASP A 30 -1.06 -0.36 -8.18
CA ASP A 30 -2.07 -1.39 -7.97
C ASP A 30 -2.56 -1.37 -6.53
N HIS A 31 -1.64 -1.41 -5.55
CA HIS A 31 -2.00 -1.33 -4.14
C HIS A 31 -0.85 -0.94 -3.22
N ILE A 32 -1.21 -0.49 -2.02
CA ILE A 32 -0.33 -0.48 -0.84
C ILE A 32 -0.65 -1.73 -0.02
N SER A 33 0.35 -2.52 0.34
CA SER A 33 0.22 -3.67 1.23
C SER A 33 0.77 -3.31 2.61
N LEU A 34 -0.01 -3.60 3.64
CA LEU A 34 0.42 -3.57 5.04
C LEU A 34 0.39 -4.98 5.61
N GLY A 35 1.48 -5.39 6.25
CA GLY A 35 1.54 -6.61 7.03
C GLY A 35 0.66 -6.54 8.28
N MET A 36 0.37 -7.70 8.85
CA MET A 36 -0.26 -7.85 10.15
C MET A 36 0.68 -7.34 11.26
N ALA A 37 0.12 -7.04 12.45
CA ALA A 37 0.91 -6.51 13.57
C ALA A 37 2.15 -7.37 13.91
N TRP A 38 2.03 -8.70 13.85
CA TRP A 38 3.13 -9.62 14.14
C TRP A 38 4.25 -9.58 13.08
N GLU A 39 3.93 -9.26 11.82
CA GLU A 39 4.92 -9.10 10.74
C GLU A 39 5.74 -7.82 10.94
N PHE A 40 5.11 -6.74 11.42
CA PHE A 40 5.83 -5.53 11.82
C PHE A 40 6.79 -5.80 12.99
N GLU A 41 6.33 -6.54 14.01
CA GLU A 41 7.16 -6.90 15.17
C GLU A 41 8.38 -7.73 14.76
N GLU A 42 8.18 -8.74 13.89
CA GLU A 42 9.25 -9.59 13.40
C GLU A 42 10.26 -8.82 12.54
N PHE A 43 9.77 -7.98 11.62
CA PHE A 43 10.60 -7.17 10.74
C PHE A 43 11.45 -6.17 11.54
N LEU A 44 10.85 -5.46 12.50
CA LEU A 44 11.55 -4.48 13.33
C LEU A 44 12.54 -5.13 14.32
N ALA A 45 12.36 -6.41 14.65
CA ALA A 45 13.32 -7.20 15.42
C ALA A 45 14.53 -7.65 14.59
N GLY A 46 14.52 -7.47 13.26
CA GLY A 46 15.61 -7.83 12.36
C GLY A 46 15.60 -9.30 11.93
N GLY A 47 14.43 -9.92 11.77
CA GLY A 47 14.30 -11.29 11.27
C GLY A 47 14.83 -11.44 9.83
N GLU A 48 15.69 -12.45 9.60
CA GLU A 48 16.43 -12.65 8.33
C GLU A 48 15.57 -13.01 7.11
N GLU A 49 14.29 -13.38 7.29
CA GLU A 49 13.36 -13.80 6.22
C GLU A 49 12.06 -12.95 6.17
N THR A 50 12.05 -11.76 6.77
CA THR A 50 10.83 -10.97 6.87
C THR A 50 10.52 -10.20 5.59
N PHE A 51 9.33 -10.45 5.03
CA PHE A 51 8.78 -9.59 4.00
C PHE A 51 8.54 -8.19 4.59
N PRO A 52 8.81 -7.10 3.85
CA PRO A 52 8.59 -5.77 4.38
C PRO A 52 7.11 -5.55 4.69
N PRO A 53 6.78 -5.11 5.91
CA PRO A 53 5.40 -4.97 6.35
C PRO A 53 4.73 -3.72 5.75
N VAL A 54 5.46 -2.93 4.97
CA VAL A 54 4.92 -1.87 4.12
C VAL A 54 5.51 -2.06 2.74
N SER A 55 4.67 -2.23 1.74
CA SER A 55 5.12 -2.29 0.35
C SER A 55 4.09 -1.75 -0.62
N LEU A 56 4.56 -1.39 -1.80
CA LEU A 56 3.75 -0.88 -2.89
C LEU A 56 3.97 -1.76 -4.11
N HIS A 57 2.88 -2.10 -4.78
CA HIS A 57 2.88 -2.84 -6.03
C HIS A 57 2.40 -1.95 -7.16
N PHE A 58 3.14 -1.96 -8.25
CA PHE A 58 2.82 -1.24 -9.46
C PHE A 58 2.74 -2.20 -10.65
N GLU A 59 1.91 -1.88 -11.62
CA GLU A 59 1.76 -2.62 -12.87
C GLU A 59 2.12 -1.72 -14.05
N ASP A 60 2.90 -2.24 -15.00
CA ASP A 60 3.11 -1.58 -16.28
C ASP A 60 1.98 -1.97 -17.24
N ARG A 61 1.04 -1.05 -17.44
CA ARG A 61 -0.14 -1.26 -18.29
C ARG A 61 0.16 -1.25 -19.78
N SER A 62 1.39 -0.92 -20.19
CA SER A 62 1.87 -1.08 -21.56
C SER A 62 2.40 -2.49 -21.85
N SER A 63 2.63 -3.29 -20.81
CA SER A 63 3.17 -4.64 -20.93
C SER A 63 2.13 -5.65 -21.42
N PRO A 64 2.57 -6.82 -21.95
CA PRO A 64 1.66 -7.90 -22.26
C PRO A 64 0.82 -8.31 -21.06
N THR A 65 -0.38 -8.82 -21.33
CA THR A 65 -1.31 -9.26 -20.29
C THR A 65 -1.48 -10.77 -20.30
N GLY A 66 -1.61 -11.37 -19.11
CA GLY A 66 -2.05 -12.75 -18.93
C GLY A 66 -3.48 -12.84 -18.36
N VAL A 67 -3.98 -14.08 -18.26
CA VAL A 67 -5.25 -14.39 -17.58
C VAL A 67 -4.94 -15.33 -16.41
N GLY A 68 -5.27 -14.90 -15.20
CA GLY A 68 -5.08 -15.67 -13.97
C GLY A 68 -6.04 -16.86 -13.87
N GLU A 69 -5.81 -17.72 -12.87
CA GLU A 69 -6.61 -18.94 -12.66
C GLU A 69 -8.11 -18.66 -12.43
N LEU A 70 -8.44 -17.46 -11.94
CA LEU A 70 -9.80 -17.00 -11.70
C LEU A 70 -10.39 -16.19 -12.87
N GLY A 71 -9.68 -16.09 -14.00
CA GLY A 71 -10.11 -15.35 -15.18
C GLY A 71 -9.84 -13.85 -15.13
N ASN A 72 -9.20 -13.34 -14.08
CA ASN A 72 -8.76 -11.94 -13.99
C ASN A 72 -7.59 -11.67 -14.95
N THR A 73 -7.57 -10.50 -15.56
CA THR A 73 -6.41 -10.04 -16.35
C THR A 73 -5.34 -9.51 -15.40
N TYR A 74 -4.07 -9.85 -15.67
CA TYR A 74 -2.92 -9.28 -14.96
C TYR A 74 -1.88 -8.80 -15.96
N TYR A 75 -1.05 -7.83 -15.58
CA TYR A 75 0.05 -7.35 -16.40
C TYR A 75 1.32 -8.16 -16.11
N GLU A 76 2.05 -8.56 -17.16
CA GLU A 76 3.22 -9.43 -17.02
C GLU A 76 4.42 -8.71 -16.40
N VAL A 77 4.45 -7.37 -16.47
CA VAL A 77 5.49 -6.54 -15.86
C VAL A 77 4.91 -5.80 -14.66
N THR A 78 5.49 -6.07 -13.49
CA THR A 78 5.19 -5.38 -12.24
C THR A 78 6.45 -4.80 -11.63
N HIS A 79 6.28 -3.74 -10.85
CA HIS A 79 7.34 -3.12 -10.06
C HIS A 79 6.96 -3.13 -8.59
N TRP A 80 7.96 -3.33 -7.75
CA TRP A 80 7.76 -3.43 -6.31
C TRP A 80 8.60 -2.39 -5.60
N PHE A 81 8.00 -1.71 -4.62
CA PHE A 81 8.67 -0.69 -3.84
C PHE A 81 8.51 -0.98 -2.35
N GLN A 82 9.66 -1.11 -1.68
CA GLN A 82 9.77 -1.15 -0.23
C GLN A 82 10.23 0.23 0.26
N PRO A 83 9.45 0.92 1.12
CA PRO A 83 9.91 2.18 1.68
C PRO A 83 11.13 2.02 2.58
N GLU A 84 12.06 2.98 2.48
CA GLU A 84 13.22 3.07 3.35
C GLU A 84 12.82 3.53 4.76
N ASN A 85 11.82 4.41 4.83
CA ASN A 85 11.30 4.99 6.06
C ASN A 85 9.78 4.87 6.09
N PHE A 86 9.20 4.57 7.25
CA PHE A 86 7.75 4.58 7.43
C PHE A 86 7.36 4.92 8.89
N LEU A 87 6.16 5.46 9.03
CA LEU A 87 5.43 5.57 10.29
C LEU A 87 4.03 5.02 10.05
N VAL A 88 3.70 4.01 10.85
CA VAL A 88 2.37 3.39 10.88
C VAL A 88 1.83 3.52 12.30
N THR A 89 0.67 4.14 12.42
CA THR A 89 -0.08 4.26 13.68
C THR A 89 -1.54 3.93 13.42
N GLY A 90 -2.35 3.77 14.47
CA GLY A 90 -3.78 3.50 14.32
C GLY A 90 -4.58 4.57 13.56
N SER A 91 -4.00 5.74 13.28
CA SER A 91 -4.67 6.83 12.55
C SER A 91 -3.89 7.37 11.35
N ALA A 92 -2.64 6.97 11.15
CA ALA A 92 -1.79 7.56 10.12
C ALA A 92 -0.84 6.55 9.48
N LEU A 93 -0.65 6.73 8.17
CA LEU A 93 0.38 6.08 7.38
C LEU A 93 1.21 7.16 6.70
N SER A 94 2.52 7.07 6.85
CA SER A 94 3.44 7.81 6.01
C SER A 94 4.65 6.97 5.70
N PHE A 95 5.21 7.16 4.51
CA PHE A 95 6.42 6.48 4.11
C PHE A 95 7.19 7.25 3.05
N SER A 96 8.46 6.92 2.89
CA SER A 96 9.31 7.49 1.86
C SER A 96 10.48 6.59 1.50
N GLY A 97 10.94 6.68 0.26
CA GLY A 97 12.14 6.01 -0.24
C GLY A 97 12.33 6.27 -1.73
N THR A 98 13.32 5.63 -2.35
CA THR A 98 13.63 5.81 -3.77
C THR A 98 13.38 4.52 -4.55
N HIS A 99 12.71 4.62 -5.70
CA HIS A 99 12.59 3.54 -6.67
C HIS A 99 13.41 3.84 -7.92
N GLU A 100 14.14 2.86 -8.46
CA GLU A 100 15.08 3.08 -9.57
C GLU A 100 14.42 3.64 -10.84
N LEU A 101 13.17 3.25 -11.11
CA LEU A 101 12.41 3.69 -12.27
C LEU A 101 11.55 4.94 -11.98
N LEU A 102 10.98 5.02 -10.77
CA LEU A 102 9.91 5.97 -10.45
C LEU A 102 10.44 7.20 -9.68
N GLY A 103 11.70 7.17 -9.24
CA GLY A 103 12.32 8.22 -8.45
C GLY A 103 11.87 8.20 -6.99
N ASP A 104 11.85 9.38 -6.37
CA ASP A 104 11.43 9.54 -4.99
C ASP A 104 9.94 9.24 -4.84
N ILE A 105 9.60 8.35 -3.91
CA ILE A 105 8.22 8.03 -3.55
C ILE A 105 7.98 8.46 -2.12
N ARG A 106 6.88 9.20 -1.89
CA ARG A 106 6.43 9.58 -0.54
C ARG A 106 4.92 9.53 -0.46
N PHE A 107 4.42 9.08 0.68
CA PHE A 107 3.00 9.13 0.99
C PHE A 107 2.79 9.70 2.39
N GLU A 108 1.72 10.47 2.55
CA GLU A 108 1.18 10.88 3.84
C GLU A 108 -0.34 10.80 3.82
N GLY A 109 -0.91 10.05 4.75
CA GLY A 109 -2.34 9.82 4.82
C GLY A 109 -2.83 9.40 6.20
N SER A 110 -4.14 9.29 6.30
CA SER A 110 -4.86 8.93 7.53
C SER A 110 -5.84 7.79 7.28
N PHE A 111 -5.91 6.88 8.25
CA PHE A 111 -6.88 5.79 8.23
C PHE A 111 -8.25 6.27 8.71
N ASP A 112 -9.30 5.74 8.12
CA ASP A 112 -10.63 5.72 8.74
C ASP A 112 -10.76 4.45 9.58
N ALA A 113 -10.73 4.60 10.90
CA ALA A 113 -10.76 3.47 11.83
C ALA A 113 -12.05 2.64 11.73
N GLY A 114 -13.19 3.24 11.37
CA GLY A 114 -14.46 2.52 11.19
C GLY A 114 -14.41 1.62 9.96
N GLN A 115 -13.81 2.14 8.88
CA GLN A 115 -13.66 1.43 7.61
C GLN A 115 -12.60 0.32 7.69
N VAL A 116 -11.49 0.58 8.39
CA VAL A 116 -10.50 -0.46 8.73
C VAL A 116 -11.15 -1.55 9.58
N ALA A 117 -11.91 -1.20 10.62
CA ALA A 117 -12.60 -2.19 11.44
C ALA A 117 -13.63 -3.00 10.63
N ALA A 118 -14.34 -2.37 9.70
CA ALA A 118 -15.24 -3.08 8.77
C ALA A 118 -14.50 -4.07 7.88
N MET A 119 -13.37 -3.64 7.29
CA MET A 119 -12.46 -4.51 6.53
C MET A 119 -12.02 -5.73 7.35
N GLN A 120 -11.53 -5.50 8.58
CA GLN A 120 -11.06 -6.57 9.48
C GLN A 120 -12.17 -7.55 9.90
N ASN A 121 -13.43 -7.11 9.93
CA ASN A 121 -14.58 -7.96 10.24
C ASN A 121 -15.11 -8.71 9.00
N GLY A 122 -14.52 -8.51 7.83
CA GLY A 122 -14.99 -9.10 6.57
C GLY A 122 -16.36 -8.58 6.14
N ASP A 123 -16.66 -7.30 6.42
CA ASP A 123 -17.90 -6.66 5.97
C ASP A 123 -17.66 -5.89 4.64
N PRO A 124 -17.91 -6.53 3.48
CA PRO A 124 -17.63 -5.93 2.17
C PRO A 124 -18.54 -4.73 1.85
N HIS A 125 -19.64 -4.53 2.58
CA HIS A 125 -20.57 -3.41 2.33
C HIS A 125 -20.12 -2.12 3.00
N LEU A 126 -19.08 -2.16 3.84
CA LEU A 126 -18.67 -1.00 4.63
C LEU A 126 -17.27 -0.49 4.31
N ALA A 127 -16.34 -1.27 3.75
CA ALA A 127 -14.96 -0.82 3.54
C ALA A 127 -14.77 0.03 2.25
N GLU A 128 -15.54 1.13 2.05
CA GLU A 128 -15.41 2.01 0.88
C GLU A 128 -14.07 2.77 0.81
N THR A 129 -13.72 3.55 1.82
CA THR A 129 -12.44 4.29 1.88
C THR A 129 -11.79 4.10 3.25
N ALA A 130 -10.79 3.23 3.33
CA ALA A 130 -10.08 2.91 4.57
C ALA A 130 -8.85 3.81 4.81
N LEU A 131 -8.30 4.40 3.75
CA LEU A 131 -7.14 5.27 3.80
C LEU A 131 -7.32 6.41 2.80
N THR A 132 -7.00 7.63 3.20
CA THR A 132 -6.93 8.79 2.31
C THR A 132 -5.60 9.50 2.50
N GLY A 133 -4.98 9.99 1.42
CA GLY A 133 -3.72 10.72 1.55
C GLY A 133 -3.24 11.42 0.29
N THR A 134 -2.01 11.92 0.37
CA THR A 134 -1.28 12.52 -0.75
C THR A 134 -0.10 11.63 -1.12
N MET A 135 0.02 11.31 -2.40
CA MET A 135 1.11 10.52 -2.96
C MET A 135 2.01 11.40 -3.82
N HIS A 136 3.32 11.27 -3.64
CA HIS A 136 4.34 11.84 -4.52
C HIS A 136 5.11 10.69 -5.17
N ILE A 137 5.28 10.75 -6.49
CA ILE A 137 6.06 9.79 -7.27
C ILE A 137 6.90 10.58 -8.28
N GLY A 138 8.21 10.66 -8.06
CA GLY A 138 9.09 11.53 -8.82
C GLY A 138 8.64 12.98 -8.75
N GLU A 139 8.31 13.57 -9.90
CA GLU A 139 7.79 14.94 -9.99
C GLU A 139 6.25 15.02 -9.89
N ALA A 140 5.54 13.88 -9.91
CA ALA A 140 4.09 13.84 -9.86
C ALA A 140 3.56 13.92 -8.43
N VAL A 141 2.43 14.62 -8.26
CA VAL A 141 1.70 14.75 -7.00
C VAL A 141 0.25 14.38 -7.21
N PHE A 142 -0.25 13.45 -6.40
CA PHE A 142 -1.64 12.99 -6.38
C PHE A 142 -2.23 13.37 -5.02
N GLU A 143 -3.11 14.36 -5.02
CA GLU A 143 -3.79 14.83 -3.81
C GLU A 143 -5.13 14.09 -3.65
N ASP A 144 -5.58 13.95 -2.40
CA ASP A 144 -6.88 13.34 -2.06
C ASP A 144 -7.09 11.95 -2.68
N VAL A 145 -6.05 11.11 -2.63
CA VAL A 145 -6.12 9.72 -3.09
C VAL A 145 -6.86 8.90 -2.05
N HIS A 146 -7.96 8.28 -2.45
CA HIS A 146 -8.78 7.40 -1.62
C HIS A 146 -8.42 5.94 -1.89
N PHE A 147 -8.34 5.13 -0.83
CA PHE A 147 -8.03 3.71 -0.93
C PHE A 147 -9.10 2.85 -0.28
N GLN A 148 -9.61 1.87 -1.03
CA GLN A 148 -10.47 0.81 -0.54
C GLN A 148 -9.63 -0.22 0.25
N GLY A 149 -10.12 -0.66 1.40
CA GLY A 149 -9.47 -1.72 2.18
C GLY A 149 -9.96 -3.11 1.77
N TRP A 150 -9.04 -4.08 1.64
CA TRP A 150 -9.33 -5.47 1.29
C TRP A 150 -8.37 -6.44 1.99
N LEU A 151 -8.85 -7.59 2.48
CA LEU A 151 -8.02 -8.59 3.18
C LEU A 151 -7.41 -9.67 2.27
N GLY A 152 -7.70 -9.63 0.96
CA GLY A 152 -7.51 -10.79 0.10
C GLY A 152 -8.75 -11.67 0.03
N ASP A 153 -8.73 -12.67 -0.84
CA ASP A 153 -9.72 -13.76 -0.94
C ASP A 153 -9.13 -15.05 -0.34
#